data_AF-X1KY78-F1
#
_entry.id   AF-X1KY78-F1
#
_cell.length_a   1.000
_cell.length_b   1.000
_cell.length_c   1.000
_cell.angle_alpha   90.00
_cell.angle_beta   90.00
_cell.angle_gamma   90.00
#
_symmetry.space_group_name_H-M   'P 1'
#
loop_
_entity.id
_entity.type
_entity.pdbx_description
1 polymer ?
#
loop_
_entity_poly.entity_id
_entity_poly.type
_entity_poly.pdbx_seq_one_letter_code
_entity_poly.pdbx_strand_id
1 'polypeptide(L)' 'MEGAVLWQNCKVGKGAKLKNCVVASNCYIGDESEVLDGCVLGDNVRIERGNKLSQGIRIWPDKSIEPDAISF' A
#
# COMPACT_ATOMS: atom_id res chain seq x y z
N MET A 1 -5.52 5.27 9.70
CA MET A 1 -5.19 3.83 9.59
C MET A 1 -6.19 3.09 10.46
N GLU A 2 -6.86 2.08 9.92
CA GLU A 2 -7.89 1.31 10.64
C GLU A 2 -7.77 -0.17 10.25
N GLY A 3 -7.55 -1.06 11.21
CA GLY A 3 -7.43 -2.50 10.91
C GLY A 3 -6.28 -2.88 9.96
N ALA A 4 -5.31 -2.00 9.75
CA ALA A 4 -4.14 -2.25 8.91
C ALA A 4 -2.98 -2.81 9.72
N VAL A 5 -2.32 -3.84 9.21
CA VAL A 5 -1.11 -4.43 9.80
C VAL A 5 0.08 -4.02 8.96
N LEU A 6 1.05 -3.33 9.56
CA LEU A 6 2.32 -2.97 8.92
C LEU A 6 3.45 -3.70 9.63
N TRP A 7 4.34 -4.32 8.88
CA TRP A 7 5.57 -4.91 9.39
C TRP A 7 6.69 -3.85 9.52
N GLN A 8 7.95 -4.29 9.55
CA GLN A 8 9.08 -3.44 9.90
C GLN A 8 9.44 -2.47 8.78
N ASN A 9 9.93 -1.28 9.14
CA ASN A 9 10.48 -0.28 8.23
C ASN A 9 9.53 0.22 7.12
N CYS A 10 8.21 0.10 7.32
CA CYS A 10 7.24 0.67 6.40
C CYS A 10 7.20 2.19 6.52
N LYS A 11 7.12 2.87 5.38
CA LYS A 11 6.96 4.32 5.30
C LYS A 11 5.61 4.63 4.67
N VAL A 12 4.85 5.51 5.31
CA VAL A 12 3.52 5.93 4.84
C VAL A 12 3.54 7.43 4.59
N GLY A 13 3.20 7.80 3.37
CA GLY A 13 3.12 9.17 2.88
C GLY A 13 1.98 9.96 3.50
N LYS A 14 2.01 11.28 3.29
CA LYS A 14 1.01 12.20 3.82
C LYS A 14 -0.33 11.95 3.14
N GLY A 15 -1.41 11.91 3.93
CA GLY A 15 -2.76 11.70 3.41
C GLY A 15 -3.07 10.28 2.95
N ALA A 16 -2.11 9.36 3.04
CA ALA A 16 -2.34 7.97 2.68
C ALA A 16 -3.33 7.30 3.64
N LYS A 17 -4.23 6.47 3.10
CA LYS A 17 -5.25 5.76 3.86
C LYS A 17 -5.01 4.26 3.79
N LEU A 18 -4.76 3.65 4.95
CA LEU A 18 -4.67 2.21 5.07
C LEU A 18 -5.86 1.70 5.87
N LYS A 19 -6.63 0.78 5.29
CA LYS A 19 -7.80 0.17 5.91
C LYS A 19 -7.85 -1.33 5.65
N ASN A 20 -7.96 -2.14 6.70
CA ASN A 20 -8.16 -3.60 6.64
C ASN A 20 -7.21 -4.30 5.66
N CYS A 21 -5.93 -3.93 5.69
CA CYS A 21 -4.91 -4.39 4.75
C CYS A 21 -3.64 -4.87 5.49
N VAL A 22 -2.82 -5.64 4.78
CA VAL A 22 -1.54 -6.15 5.30
C VAL A 22 -0.40 -5.59 4.45
N VAL A 23 0.58 -5.00 5.10
CA VAL A 23 1.78 -4.43 4.47
C VAL A 23 3.01 -5.08 5.09
N ALA A 24 3.74 -5.86 4.29
CA ALA A 24 4.97 -6.52 4.73
C ALA A 24 6.14 -5.54 4.86
N SER A 25 7.36 -6.03 5.12
CA SER A 25 8.46 -5.17 5.57
C SER A 25 9.04 -4.31 4.45
N ASN A 26 9.66 -3.19 4.82
CA ASN A 26 10.35 -2.25 3.93
C ASN A 26 9.46 -1.67 2.81
N CYS A 27 8.15 -1.64 3.01
CA CYS A 27 7.24 -1.06 2.03
C CYS A 27 7.23 0.47 2.09
N TYR A 28 6.93 1.10 0.96
CA TYR A 28 6.65 2.53 0.86
C TYR A 28 5.26 2.74 0.28
N ILE A 29 4.41 3.49 0.99
CA ILE A 29 3.11 3.96 0.54
C ILE A 29 3.22 5.44 0.26
N GLY A 30 3.01 5.85 -0.98
CA GLY A 30 3.12 7.23 -1.43
C GLY A 30 2.02 8.13 -0.89
N ASP A 31 2.23 9.43 -1.05
CA ASP A 31 1.26 10.45 -0.63
C ASP A 31 -0.10 10.23 -1.31
N GLU A 32 -1.18 10.54 -0.58
CA GLU A 32 -2.58 10.43 -1.05
C GLU A 32 -2.98 9.03 -1.57
N SER A 33 -2.17 8.00 -1.30
CA SER A 33 -2.46 6.64 -1.74
C SER A 33 -3.40 5.92 -0.78
N GLU A 34 -4.28 5.08 -1.30
CA GLU A 34 -5.25 4.31 -0.52
C GLU A 34 -4.96 2.81 -0.68
N VAL A 35 -4.81 2.09 0.44
CA VAL A 35 -4.66 0.64 0.49
C VAL A 35 -5.77 0.10 1.39
N LEU A 36 -6.81 -0.43 0.76
CA LEU A 36 -8.10 -0.70 1.38
C LEU A 36 -8.35 -2.20 1.57
N ASP A 37 -9.60 -2.54 1.87
CA ASP A 37 -10.03 -3.83 2.39
C ASP A 37 -9.48 -5.03 1.61
N GLY A 38 -8.79 -5.91 2.35
CA GLY A 38 -8.25 -7.17 1.86
C GLY A 38 -6.94 -7.06 1.08
N CYS A 39 -6.40 -5.86 0.89
CA CYS A 39 -5.15 -5.70 0.15
C CYS A 39 -3.96 -6.27 0.92
N VAL A 40 -3.04 -6.91 0.18
CA VAL A 40 -1.80 -7.48 0.72
C VAL A 40 -0.62 -6.99 -0.10
N LEU A 41 0.34 -6.34 0.55
CA LEU A 41 1.59 -5.89 -0.04
C LEU A 41 2.74 -6.77 0.48
N GLY A 42 3.46 -7.42 -0.43
CA GLY A 42 4.67 -8.18 -0.12
C GLY A 42 5.86 -7.30 0.28
N ASP A 43 6.97 -7.92 0.68
CA ASP A 43 8.15 -7.18 1.15
C ASP A 43 8.75 -6.31 0.03
N ASN A 44 9.34 -5.18 0.42
CA ASN A 44 10.00 -4.22 -0.47
C ASN A 44 9.07 -3.64 -1.55
N VAL A 45 7.74 -3.63 -1.34
CA VAL A 45 6.80 -3.06 -2.29
C VAL A 45 6.78 -1.54 -2.20
N ARG A 46 6.76 -0.90 -3.37
CA ARG A 46 6.70 0.56 -3.49
C ARG A 46 5.43 0.99 -4.22
N ILE A 47 4.52 1.62 -3.50
CA ILE A 47 3.34 2.27 -4.06
C ILE A 47 3.65 3.76 -4.15
N GLU A 48 3.78 4.29 -5.36
CA GLU A 48 3.94 5.73 -5.54
C GLU A 48 2.61 6.47 -5.31
N ARG A 49 2.65 7.81 -5.29
CA ARG A 49 1.51 8.66 -4.94
C ARG A 49 0.24 8.41 -5.77
N GLY A 50 -0.90 8.75 -5.19
CA GLY A 50 -2.19 8.79 -5.90
C GLY A 50 -2.79 7.42 -6.28
N ASN A 51 -2.19 6.32 -5.84
CA ASN A 51 -2.68 4.98 -6.14
C ASN A 51 -3.77 4.54 -5.17
N LYS A 52 -4.82 3.91 -5.67
CA LYS A 52 -5.93 3.35 -4.88
C LYS A 52 -6.06 1.86 -5.11
N LEU A 53 -5.58 1.08 -4.15
CA LEU A 53 -5.66 -0.37 -4.09
C LEU A 53 -6.87 -0.76 -3.23
N SER A 54 -7.76 -1.55 -3.81
CA SER A 54 -8.97 -2.05 -3.14
C SER A 54 -9.29 -3.47 -3.62
N GLN A 55 -10.41 -4.06 -3.19
CA GLN A 55 -10.91 -5.36 -3.70
C GLN A 55 -9.94 -6.54 -3.51
N GLY A 56 -9.17 -6.57 -2.42
CA GLY A 56 -8.31 -7.73 -2.12
C GLY A 56 -7.06 -7.87 -3.00
N ILE A 57 -6.62 -6.80 -3.67
CA ILE A 57 -5.43 -6.82 -4.53
C ILE A 57 -4.20 -7.30 -3.75
N ARG A 58 -3.39 -8.15 -4.40
CA ARG A 58 -2.13 -8.65 -3.87
C ARG A 58 -0.99 -8.16 -4.74
N ILE A 59 -0.04 -7.46 -4.14
CA ILE A 59 1.18 -7.03 -4.81
C ILE A 59 2.32 -7.93 -4.35
N TRP A 60 2.98 -8.56 -5.32
CA TRP A 60 4.12 -9.44 -5.05
C TRP A 60 5.32 -8.64 -4.52
N PRO A 61 6.19 -9.28 -3.72
CA PRO A 61 7.42 -8.66 -3.25
C PRO A 61 8.26 -8.05 -4.38
N ASP A 62 9.03 -7.01 -4.04
CA ASP A 62 9.94 -6.31 -4.95
C ASP A 62 9.25 -5.63 -6.16
N LYS A 63 7.93 -5.40 -6.08
CA LYS A 63 7.18 -4.67 -7.10
C LYS A 63 7.03 -3.19 -6.76
N SER A 64 7.11 -2.37 -7.81
CA SER A 64 6.80 -0.95 -7.75
C SER A 64 5.57 -0.64 -8.61
N ILE A 65 4.67 0.18 -8.08
CA ILE A 65 3.52 0.74 -8.79
C ILE A 65 3.82 2.21 -9.04
N GLU A 66 3.76 2.62 -10.31
CA GLU A 66 3.98 4.00 -10.74
C GLU A 66 2.88 4.95 -10.22
N PRO A 67 3.13 6.27 -10.16
CA PRO A 67 2.11 7.23 -9.74
C PRO A 67 0.83 7.09 -10.57
N ASP A 68 -0.33 7.18 -9.93
CA ASP A 68 -1.64 7.21 -10.59
C ASP A 68 -1.95 6.00 -11.50
N ALA A 69 -1.25 4.87 -11.32
CA ALA A 69 -1.37 3.70 -12.19
C ALA A 69 -2.61 2.84 -11.88
N ILE A 70 -3.06 2.86 -10.62
CA ILE A 70 -4.15 2.01 -10.13
C ILE A 70 -5.21 2.90 -9.46
N SER A 71 -6.45 2.85 -9.94
CA SER A 71 -7.58 3.55 -9.34
C SER A 71 -8.89 2.76 -9.49
N PHE A 72 -9.41 2.24 -8.38
CA PHE A 72 -10.73 1.59 -8.30
C PHE A 72 -11.46 1.97 -7.00
#